data_AF-A0A2A2WLZ0-F1
#
_entry.id   AF-A0A2A2WLZ0-F1
#
_cell.length_a   1.000
_cell.length_b   1.000
_cell.length_c   1.000
_cell.angle_alpha   90.00
_cell.angle_beta   90.00
_cell.angle_gamma   90.00
#
_symmetry.space_group_name_H-M   'P 1'
#
loop_
_entity.id
_entity.type
_entity.pdbx_description
1 polymer ?
#
loop_
_entity_poly.entity_id
_entity_poly.type
_entity_poly.pdbx_seq_one_letter_code
_entity_poly.pdbx_strand_id
1 'polypeptide(L)'
;MTAALFPLPAAPDTQQLSLLGDPRPVRTPATLWRIWLTDPATRQRFENKRYRRGPDQCWPWIGAISSTGHGSFRAASLPGLSRRGTVPAHLYAYQLAHGIIDRLGWSALTDPILCHRCDYAGCTNPN
;
A
#
# COMPACT_ATOMS: atom_id res chain seq x y z
N MET A 1 -49.70 8.41 7.33
CA MET A 1 -48.49 8.07 6.55
C MET A 1 -47.46 7.52 7.52
N THR A 2 -47.37 6.20 7.63
CA THR A 2 -46.54 5.51 8.62
C THR A 2 -45.22 5.13 7.97
N ALA A 3 -44.11 5.66 8.48
CA ALA A 3 -42.77 5.33 8.00
C ALA A 3 -42.49 3.84 8.28
N ALA A 4 -42.17 3.08 7.23
CA ALA A 4 -41.72 1.71 7.37
C ALA A 4 -40.34 1.71 8.05
N LEU A 5 -40.29 1.20 9.27
CA LEU A 5 -39.04 0.89 9.97
C LEU A 5 -38.38 -0.27 9.24
N PHE A 6 -37.33 0.01 8.47
CA PHE A 6 -36.46 -1.05 7.96
C PHE A 6 -35.75 -1.72 9.14
N PRO A 7 -35.83 -3.05 9.29
CA PRO A 7 -35.11 -3.75 10.34
C PRO A 7 -33.61 -3.55 10.14
N LEU A 8 -32.91 -3.27 11.25
CA LEU A 8 -31.44 -3.25 11.28
C LEU A 8 -30.93 -4.61 10.78
N PRO A 9 -29.88 -4.65 9.94
CA PRO A 9 -29.30 -5.92 9.51
C PRO A 9 -28.88 -6.72 10.75
N ALA A 10 -29.23 -8.01 10.76
CA ALA A 10 -28.82 -8.93 11.80
C ALA A 10 -27.29 -8.88 11.96
N ALA A 11 -26.82 -9.00 13.19
CA ALA A 11 -25.39 -9.12 13.47
C ALA A 11 -24.79 -10.22 12.57
N PRO A 12 -23.59 -10.02 12.01
CA PRO A 12 -23.03 -10.95 11.04
C PRO A 12 -22.94 -12.35 11.63
N ASP A 13 -23.50 -13.32 10.91
CA ASP A 13 -23.52 -14.72 11.30
C ASP A 13 -22.10 -15.23 11.49
N THR A 14 -21.80 -15.68 12.71
CA THR A 14 -20.47 -16.15 13.09
C THR A 14 -20.07 -17.40 12.32
N GLN A 15 -21.04 -18.21 11.85
CA GLN A 15 -20.77 -19.32 10.94
C GLN A 15 -20.28 -18.82 9.57
N GLN A 16 -20.88 -17.76 9.02
CA GLN A 16 -20.46 -17.20 7.73
C GLN A 16 -19.04 -16.61 7.79
N LEU A 17 -18.64 -16.04 8.93
CA LEU A 17 -17.28 -15.54 9.16
C LEU A 17 -16.25 -16.68 9.24
N SER A 18 -16.63 -17.86 9.78
CA SER A 18 -15.74 -19.02 9.88
C SER A 18 -15.37 -19.65 8.52
N LEU A 19 -16.19 -19.43 7.48
CA LEU A 19 -15.95 -19.90 6.12
C LEU A 19 -14.90 -19.07 5.35
N LEU A 20 -14.53 -17.89 5.88
CA LEU A 20 -13.53 -17.01 5.27
C LEU A 20 -12.08 -17.45 5.56
N GLY A 21 -11.90 -18.47 6.42
CA GLY A 21 -10.59 -18.94 6.88
C GLY A 21 -9.95 -18.02 7.93
N ASP A 22 -8.76 -18.38 8.40
CA ASP A 22 -8.02 -17.56 9.37
C ASP A 22 -7.56 -16.25 8.72
N PRO A 23 -7.91 -15.07 9.28
CA PRO A 23 -7.47 -13.79 8.75
C PRO A 23 -5.94 -13.73 8.76
N ARG A 24 -5.35 -13.53 7.58
CA ARG A 24 -3.90 -13.39 7.45
C ARG A 24 -3.51 -11.95 7.75
N PRO A 25 -2.62 -11.70 8.72
CA PRO A 25 -2.22 -10.33 9.03
C PRO A 25 -1.62 -9.65 7.79
N VAL A 26 -2.14 -8.47 7.45
CA VAL A 26 -1.58 -7.64 6.38
C VAL A 26 -0.12 -7.33 6.73
N ARG A 27 0.79 -7.63 5.80
CA ARG A 27 2.24 -7.43 6.01
C ARG A 27 2.59 -5.99 6.41
N THR A 28 1.85 -5.02 5.86
CA THR A 28 1.97 -3.59 6.20
C THR A 28 0.56 -3.02 6.46
N PRO A 29 0.14 -2.89 7.73
CA PRO A 29 -1.15 -2.30 8.08
C PRO A 29 -1.29 -0.84 7.63
N ALA A 30 -2.52 -0.38 7.40
CA ALA A 30 -2.84 1.00 7.03
C ALA A 30 -2.32 2.04 8.04
N THR A 31 -2.23 1.68 9.32
CA THR A 31 -1.66 2.54 10.37
C THR A 31 -0.18 2.83 10.12
N LEU A 32 0.62 1.84 9.71
CA LEU A 32 2.03 2.06 9.35
C LEU A 32 2.17 2.93 8.11
N TRP A 33 1.33 2.68 7.10
CA TRP A 33 1.28 3.53 5.91
C TRP A 33 0.99 4.98 6.26
N ARG A 34 0.02 5.24 7.16
CA ARG A 34 -0.30 6.58 7.62
C ARG A 34 0.92 7.26 8.24
N ILE A 35 1.61 6.58 9.16
CA ILE A 35 2.83 7.11 9.81
C ILE A 35 3.88 7.48 8.76
N TRP A 36 4.24 6.55 7.87
CA TRP A 36 5.31 6.78 6.90
C TRP A 36 4.95 7.85 5.87
N LEU A 37 3.71 7.83 5.39
CA LEU A 37 3.23 8.79 4.43
C LEU A 37 3.01 10.16 5.03
N THR A 38 2.92 10.36 6.34
CA THR A 38 2.82 11.71 6.96
C THR A 38 4.13 12.21 7.56
N ASP A 39 5.09 11.34 7.84
CA ASP A 39 6.40 11.73 8.39
C ASP A 39 7.25 12.53 7.37
N PRO A 40 7.59 13.80 7.65
CA PRO A 40 8.38 14.63 6.74
C PRO A 40 9.75 14.04 6.42
N ALA A 41 10.42 13.43 7.40
CA ALA A 41 11.75 12.85 7.19
C ALA A 41 11.67 11.65 6.23
N THR A 42 10.66 10.80 6.35
CA THR A 42 10.44 9.67 5.44
C THR A 42 10.10 10.12 4.03
N ARG A 43 9.23 11.14 3.88
CA ARG A 43 8.95 11.76 2.58
C ARG A 43 10.21 12.32 1.93
N GLN A 44 11.03 13.07 2.68
CA GLN A 44 12.27 13.63 2.14
C GLN A 44 13.24 12.55 1.66
N ARG A 45 13.43 11.47 2.45
CA ARG A 45 14.27 10.33 2.02
C ARG A 45 13.74 9.63 0.78
N PHE A 46 12.43 9.62 0.57
CA PHE A 46 11.80 9.05 -0.61
C PHE A 46 12.03 9.94 -1.84
N GLU A 47 11.77 11.24 -1.72
CA GLU A 47 11.95 12.20 -2.82
C GLU A 47 13.40 12.32 -3.29
N ASN A 48 14.37 12.26 -2.37
CA ASN A 48 15.79 12.25 -2.71
C ASN A 48 16.23 11.03 -3.55
N LYS A 49 15.35 10.03 -3.71
CA LYS A 49 15.59 8.82 -4.50
C LYS A 49 14.73 8.73 -5.76
N ARG A 50 14.04 9.81 -6.13
CA ARG A 50 13.26 9.90 -7.36
C ARG A 50 13.93 10.86 -8.31
N TYR A 51 14.23 10.38 -9.50
CA TYR A 51 14.54 11.26 -10.62
C TYR A 51 13.23 11.72 -11.27
N ARG A 52 12.73 12.88 -10.85
CA ARG A 52 11.48 13.44 -11.39
C ARG A 52 11.71 13.99 -12.80
N ARG A 53 10.82 13.62 -13.72
CA ARG A 53 10.79 14.09 -15.12
C ARG A 53 9.41 14.72 -15.40
N GLY A 54 9.06 14.92 -16.66
CA GLY A 54 7.74 15.43 -17.05
C GLY A 54 6.58 14.55 -16.52
N PRO A 55 5.34 15.09 -16.48
CA PRO A 55 4.17 14.41 -15.91
C PRO A 55 3.80 13.10 -16.63
N ASP A 56 4.04 13.02 -17.94
CA ASP A 56 3.78 11.82 -18.76
C ASP A 56 5.02 10.95 -18.95
N GLN A 57 6.12 11.30 -18.28
CA GLN A 57 7.38 10.55 -18.36
C GLN A 57 7.53 9.68 -17.11
N CYS A 58 8.17 8.52 -17.24
CA CYS A 58 8.48 7.71 -16.06
C CYS A 58 9.39 8.50 -15.12
N TRP A 59 9.25 8.32 -13.80
CA TRP A 59 10.18 8.93 -12.83
C TRP A 59 11.07 7.82 -12.24
N PRO A 60 12.30 7.61 -12.76
CA PRO A 60 13.16 6.53 -12.31
C PRO A 60 13.45 6.56 -10.82
N TRP A 61 13.33 5.40 -10.18
CA TRP A 61 13.88 5.15 -8.86
C TRP A 61 15.39 5.01 -8.94
N ILE A 62 16.12 5.81 -8.14
CA ILE A 62 17.58 5.77 -8.08
C ILE A 62 18.10 5.13 -6.77
N GLY A 63 17.20 4.49 -6.01
CA GLY A 63 17.54 3.75 -4.79
C GLY A 63 17.77 2.26 -5.04
N ALA A 64 17.62 1.45 -3.99
CA ALA A 64 17.77 0.00 -4.07
C ALA A 64 16.72 -0.61 -5.02
N ILE A 65 17.15 -1.56 -5.85
CA ILE A 65 16.31 -2.33 -6.76
C ILE A 65 16.44 -3.83 -6.44
N SER A 66 15.40 -4.59 -6.74
CA SER A 66 15.45 -6.06 -6.70
C SER A 66 16.04 -6.63 -8.00
N SER A 67 16.29 -7.95 -8.03
CA SER A 67 16.67 -8.67 -9.25
C SER A 67 15.62 -8.60 -10.37
N THR A 68 14.38 -8.22 -10.04
CA THR A 68 13.29 -8.03 -11.03
C THR A 68 13.16 -6.58 -11.51
N GLY A 69 14.11 -5.70 -11.16
CA GLY A 69 14.09 -4.28 -11.52
C GLY A 69 13.17 -3.41 -10.66
N HIS A 70 12.27 -3.99 -9.85
CA HIS A 70 11.40 -3.22 -8.97
C HIS A 70 12.18 -2.46 -7.88
N GLY A 71 11.88 -1.17 -7.76
CA GLY A 71 12.42 -0.32 -6.70
C GLY A 71 11.93 -0.74 -5.31
N SER A 72 12.84 -0.72 -4.33
CA SER A 72 12.58 -0.99 -2.93
C SER A 72 12.90 0.24 -2.07
N PHE A 73 11.95 0.62 -1.21
CA PHE A 73 12.10 1.74 -0.30
C PHE A 73 11.98 1.30 1.16
N ARG A 74 12.99 1.63 1.97
CA ARG A 74 12.95 1.45 3.43
C ARG A 74 12.29 2.67 4.08
N ALA A 75 10.98 2.57 4.32
CA ALA A 75 10.17 3.60 4.97
C ALA A 75 10.47 3.72 6.46
N ALA A 76 10.76 2.62 7.14
CA ALA A 76 11.23 2.60 8.52
C ALA A 76 12.22 1.45 8.77
N SER A 77 13.02 1.60 9.82
CA SER A 77 13.81 0.51 10.41
C SER A 77 13.06 0.04 11.66
N LEU A 78 12.26 -1.01 11.53
CA LEU A 78 11.50 -1.55 12.66
C LEU A 78 12.32 -2.61 13.42
N PRO A 79 12.22 -2.69 14.77
CA PRO A 79 12.92 -3.70 15.55
C PRO A 79 12.58 -5.14 15.14
N GLY A 80 13.55 -6.05 15.25
CA GLY A 80 13.40 -7.50 15.02
C GLY A 80 14.22 -8.06 13.85
N LEU A 81 14.29 -9.39 13.74
CA LEU A 81 15.11 -10.14 12.77
C LEU A 81 14.67 -9.99 11.30
N SER A 82 13.53 -9.36 11.02
CA SER A 82 12.97 -9.27 9.67
C SER A 82 13.08 -7.85 9.12
N ARG A 83 13.23 -7.74 7.78
CA ARG A 83 13.24 -6.49 7.00
C ARG A 83 11.87 -5.76 7.03
N ARG A 84 11.33 -5.51 8.22
CA ARG A 84 10.08 -4.79 8.45
C ARG A 84 10.27 -3.32 8.11
N GLY A 85 9.29 -2.72 7.45
CA GLY A 85 9.35 -1.32 7.00
C GLY A 85 9.95 -1.08 5.61
N THR A 86 10.24 -2.14 4.83
CA THR A 86 10.59 -2.01 3.40
C THR A 86 9.37 -2.32 2.53
N VAL A 87 9.05 -1.41 1.61
CA VAL A 87 7.92 -1.46 0.68
C VAL A 87 8.37 -1.25 -0.77
N PRO A 88 7.58 -1.69 -1.78
CA PRO A 88 7.84 -1.32 -3.16
C PRO A 88 7.81 0.22 -3.34
N ALA A 89 8.80 0.76 -4.06
CA ALA A 89 8.93 2.21 -4.24
C ALA A 89 7.75 2.79 -5.05
N HIS A 90 7.27 2.08 -6.07
CA HIS A 90 6.11 2.52 -6.85
C HIS A 90 4.83 2.56 -5.99
N LEU A 91 4.65 1.60 -5.08
CA LEU A 91 3.48 1.56 -4.19
C LEU A 91 3.51 2.73 -3.20
N TYR A 92 4.68 3.06 -2.67
CA TYR A 92 4.85 4.24 -1.85
C TYR A 92 4.52 5.53 -2.62
N ALA A 93 5.01 5.68 -3.86
CA ALA A 93 4.67 6.84 -4.70
C ALA A 93 3.16 6.96 -4.96
N TYR A 94 2.51 5.86 -5.32
CA TYR A 94 1.08 5.84 -5.59
C TYR A 94 0.27 6.25 -4.36
N GLN A 95 0.52 5.64 -3.20
CA GLN A 95 -0.24 5.97 -2.00
C GLN A 95 0.06 7.37 -1.44
N LEU A 96 1.27 7.89 -1.70
CA LEU A 96 1.60 9.28 -1.36
C LEU A 96 0.76 10.27 -2.19
N ALA A 97 0.44 9.95 -3.44
CA ALA A 97 -0.33 10.80 -4.34
C ALA A 97 -1.85 10.60 -4.20
N HIS A 98 -2.29 9.36 -4.06
CA HIS A 98 -3.72 8.97 -4.15
C HIS A 98 -4.34 8.55 -2.82
N GLY A 99 -3.56 8.51 -1.75
CA GLY A 99 -4.00 8.09 -0.42
C GLY A 99 -3.75 6.61 -0.12
N ILE A 100 -4.05 6.23 1.13
CA ILE A 100 -3.77 4.89 1.65
C ILE A 100 -4.78 3.90 1.06
N ILE A 101 -4.27 2.80 0.50
CA ILE A 101 -5.10 1.64 0.16
C ILE A 101 -5.33 0.89 1.47
N ASP A 102 -6.56 0.92 1.96
CA ASP A 102 -6.93 0.20 3.15
C ASP A 102 -7.06 -1.30 2.83
N ARG A 103 -6.26 -2.12 3.51
CA ARG A 103 -6.31 -3.57 3.38
C ARG A 103 -6.83 -4.14 4.68
N LEU A 104 -7.96 -4.82 4.61
CA LEU A 104 -8.61 -5.38 5.80
C LEU A 104 -7.98 -6.72 6.23
N GLY A 105 -7.18 -7.39 5.39
CA GLY A 105 -6.44 -8.60 5.75
C GLY A 105 -7.24 -9.91 5.75
N TRP A 106 -8.41 -9.93 5.11
CA TRP A 106 -9.30 -11.09 5.14
C TRP A 106 -9.02 -12.09 4.02
N SER A 107 -8.54 -11.65 2.84
CA SER A 107 -8.09 -12.57 1.80
C SER A 107 -7.12 -11.89 0.83
N ALA A 108 -6.07 -12.60 0.40
CA ALA A 108 -5.18 -12.12 -0.66
C ALA A 108 -5.87 -12.06 -2.05
N LEU A 109 -7.05 -12.70 -2.18
CA LEU A 109 -7.80 -12.79 -3.44
C LEU A 109 -8.57 -11.50 -3.77
N THR A 110 -8.82 -10.66 -2.76
CA THR A 110 -9.55 -9.40 -2.90
C THR A 110 -8.65 -8.17 -2.75
N ASP A 111 -7.35 -8.36 -2.56
CA ASP A 111 -6.40 -7.26 -2.44
C ASP A 111 -6.19 -6.59 -3.81
N PRO A 112 -6.34 -5.26 -3.93
CA PRO A 112 -6.06 -4.57 -5.18
C PRO A 112 -4.59 -4.71 -5.56
N ILE A 113 -4.35 -4.97 -6.84
CA ILE A 113 -3.01 -5.04 -7.44
C ILE A 113 -2.73 -3.69 -8.11
N LEU A 114 -1.59 -3.08 -7.77
CA LEU A 114 -1.11 -1.88 -8.41
C LEU A 114 -0.14 -2.24 -9.54
N CYS A 115 -0.47 -1.82 -10.75
CA CYS A 115 0.33 -2.07 -11.96
C CYS A 115 0.86 -0.76 -12.55
N HIS A 116 2.01 -0.85 -13.24
CA HIS A 116 2.48 0.24 -14.09
C HIS A 116 1.67 0.29 -15.39
N ARG A 117 1.43 1.50 -15.91
CA ARG A 117 0.96 1.68 -17.31
C ARG A 117 2.09 1.73 -18.32
N CYS A 118 3.31 2.00 -17.86
CA CYS A 118 4.49 2.21 -18.69
C CYS A 118 5.41 0.99 -18.78
N ASP A 119 5.06 -0.11 -18.12
CA ASP A 119 5.84 -1.36 -18.01
C ASP A 119 7.30 -1.20 -17.55
N TYR A 120 7.68 -0.03 -17.03
CA TYR A 120 8.98 0.22 -16.44
C TYR A 120 8.94 -0.03 -14.93
N ALA A 121 9.43 -1.20 -14.50
CA ALA A 121 9.43 -1.64 -13.09
C ALA A 121 10.13 -0.67 -12.10
N GLY A 122 11.06 0.15 -12.59
CA GLY A 122 11.77 1.17 -11.82
C GLY A 122 11.02 2.51 -11.74
N CYS A 123 9.83 2.64 -12.34
CA CYS A 123 9.07 3.88 -12.35
C CYS A 123 8.44 4.19 -10.99
N THR A 124 8.44 5.46 -10.60
CA THR A 124 7.73 5.97 -9.42
C THR A 124 6.78 7.11 -9.77
N ASN A 125 6.48 7.33 -11.05
CA ASN A 125 5.40 8.23 -11.43
C ASN A 125 4.07 7.57 -10.98
N PRO A 126 3.24 8.24 -10.18
CA PRO A 126 2.01 7.66 -9.63
C PRO A 126 0.83 7.61 -10.62
N ASN A 127 1.02 8.06 -11.87
CA ASN A 127 -0.05 8.16 -12.87
C ASN A 127 0.00 7.04 -13.91
#